data_AF-A0A9D4YDR6-F1
#
_entry.id   AF-A0A9D4YDR6-F1
#
_cell.length_a   1.000
_cell.length_b   1.000
_cell.length_c   1.000
_cell.angle_alpha   90.00
_cell.angle_beta   90.00
_cell.angle_gamma   90.00
#
_symmetry.space_group_name_H-M   'P 1'
#
loop_
_entity.id
_entity.type
_entity.pdbx_description
1 polymer ?
#
loop_
_entity_poly.entity_id
_entity_poly.type
_entity_poly.pdbx_seq_one_letter_code
_entity_poly.pdbx_strand_id
1 'polypeptide(L)'
;MMSKAYHPWKVAIRLIFGKGREVLDFQTDDRRKKISKFKESAWKCVYFLSAEIFALSVTYDEPWFTDTKYFWTGPGNQIWPDQKIKLKLKGLYMYGAGFYSYSILALIFWETRRSDFGISMTHHVASLALIVLSYIFRFVRVGSVVLALHDATDVFLEIGKMSKYSGVETMASFAFVLFVLSFTILRVIYFPFWVLRSTSYEVVNTLKLKEHWVDGSIYYYVFNTLLICLLILNIYWWVLMLRMLAAQIRARGKVSEDIRSDSEDENEHEE
;
A
#
# COMPACT_ATOMS: atom_id res chain seq x y z
N MET A 1 3.02 -38.43 -53.78
CA MET A 1 2.17 -38.09 -52.63
C MET A 1 2.69 -38.87 -51.42
N MET A 2 3.61 -38.29 -50.65
CA MET A 2 4.34 -39.00 -49.58
C MET A 2 3.50 -39.09 -48.30
N SER A 3 3.36 -40.32 -47.81
CA SER A 3 2.62 -40.72 -46.61
C SER A 3 3.24 -40.11 -45.34
N LYS A 4 2.44 -39.37 -44.56
CA LYS A 4 2.78 -38.98 -43.18
C LYS A 4 2.75 -40.25 -42.33
N ALA A 5 3.92 -40.88 -42.13
CA ALA A 5 4.08 -41.96 -41.18
C ALA A 5 3.79 -41.45 -39.76
N TYR A 6 2.58 -41.72 -39.26
CA TYR A 6 2.26 -41.58 -37.84
C TYR A 6 3.18 -42.50 -37.06
N HIS A 7 4.04 -41.95 -36.21
CA HIS A 7 4.97 -42.69 -35.38
C HIS A 7 4.30 -43.03 -34.03
N PRO A 8 3.78 -44.27 -33.84
CA PRO A 8 3.04 -44.66 -32.63
C PRO A 8 3.87 -44.52 -31.35
N TRP A 9 5.19 -44.57 -31.44
CA TRP A 9 6.07 -44.36 -30.29
C TRP A 9 6.01 -42.93 -29.72
N LYS A 10 5.71 -41.90 -30.54
CA LYS A 10 5.54 -40.52 -30.03
C LYS A 10 4.27 -40.37 -29.19
N VAL A 11 3.21 -41.08 -29.55
CA VAL A 11 1.94 -41.12 -28.81
C VAL A 11 2.13 -41.91 -27.51
N ALA A 12 2.82 -43.05 -27.56
CA ALA A 12 3.14 -43.84 -26.37
C ALA A 12 4.01 -43.06 -25.36
N ILE A 13 5.02 -42.31 -25.83
CA ILE A 13 5.86 -41.45 -24.96
C ILE A 13 5.04 -40.30 -24.34
N ARG A 14 4.07 -39.73 -25.06
CA ARG A 14 3.14 -38.72 -24.50
C ARG A 14 2.18 -39.35 -23.49
N LEU A 15 1.67 -40.54 -23.71
CA LEU A 15 0.77 -41.21 -22.75
C LEU A 15 1.52 -41.67 -21.48
N ILE A 16 2.74 -42.17 -21.61
CA ILE A 16 3.54 -42.68 -20.50
C ILE A 16 4.20 -41.56 -19.69
N PHE A 17 4.76 -40.54 -20.36
CA PHE A 17 5.52 -39.47 -19.69
C PHE A 17 4.87 -38.09 -19.79
N GLY A 18 3.76 -37.92 -20.50
CA GLY A 18 3.08 -36.63 -20.66
C GLY A 18 2.53 -36.14 -19.33
N LYS A 19 1.77 -36.99 -18.62
CA LYS A 19 1.23 -36.64 -17.31
C LYS A 19 2.34 -36.33 -16.28
N GLY A 20 3.46 -37.05 -16.33
CA GLY A 20 4.63 -36.78 -15.48
C GLY A 20 5.35 -35.49 -15.84
N ARG A 21 5.48 -35.17 -17.14
CA ARG A 21 6.06 -33.89 -17.60
C ARG A 21 5.16 -32.70 -17.32
N GLU A 22 3.85 -32.83 -17.50
CA GLU A 22 2.86 -31.79 -17.17
C GLU A 22 2.89 -31.46 -15.67
N VAL A 23 2.92 -32.48 -14.79
CA VAL A 23 3.07 -32.26 -13.35
C VAL A 23 4.39 -31.58 -13.01
N LEU A 24 5.49 -31.98 -13.65
CA LEU A 24 6.81 -31.38 -13.41
C LEU A 24 6.87 -29.92 -13.90
N ASP A 25 6.26 -29.62 -15.04
CA ASP A 25 6.21 -28.28 -15.62
C ASP A 25 5.30 -27.37 -14.79
N PHE A 26 4.14 -27.86 -14.37
CA PHE A 26 3.24 -27.18 -13.44
C PHE A 26 3.93 -26.86 -12.10
N GLN A 27 4.62 -27.82 -11.50
CA GLN A 27 5.40 -27.59 -10.27
C GLN A 27 6.54 -26.59 -10.48
N THR A 28 7.16 -26.60 -11.66
CA THR A 28 8.23 -25.66 -12.01
C THR A 28 7.69 -24.25 -12.23
N ASP A 29 6.49 -24.12 -12.79
CA ASP A 29 5.80 -22.86 -12.99
C ASP A 29 5.28 -22.26 -11.67
N ASP A 30 4.60 -23.05 -10.83
CA ASP A 30 4.17 -22.63 -9.49
C ASP A 30 5.36 -22.13 -8.64
N ARG A 31 6.49 -22.84 -8.69
CA ARG A 31 7.72 -22.40 -8.02
C ARG A 31 8.24 -21.07 -8.58
N ARG A 32 8.21 -20.87 -9.91
CA ARG A 32 8.64 -19.61 -10.55
C ARG A 32 7.72 -18.46 -10.13
N LYS A 33 6.40 -18.66 -10.13
CA LYS A 33 5.40 -17.70 -9.65
C LYS A 33 5.64 -17.32 -8.19
N LYS A 34 5.85 -18.29 -7.29
CA LYS A 34 6.19 -18.04 -5.87
C LYS A 34 7.46 -17.23 -5.69
N ILE A 35 8.53 -17.55 -6.43
CA ILE A 35 9.79 -16.78 -6.38
C ILE A 35 9.57 -15.35 -6.88
N SER A 36 8.78 -15.15 -7.95
CA SER A 36 8.47 -13.82 -8.47
C SER A 36 7.72 -12.97 -7.43
N LYS A 37 6.64 -13.52 -6.85
CA LYS A 37 5.86 -12.87 -5.79
C LYS A 37 6.70 -12.56 -4.56
N PHE A 38 7.60 -13.46 -4.17
CA PHE A 38 8.55 -13.23 -3.07
C PHE A 38 9.49 -12.05 -3.38
N LYS A 39 10.08 -11.99 -4.58
CA LYS A 39 10.99 -10.90 -4.98
C LYS A 39 10.27 -9.55 -4.98
N GLU A 40 9.04 -9.52 -5.49
CA GLU A 40 8.20 -8.33 -5.48
C GLU A 40 7.94 -7.83 -4.05
N SER A 41 7.52 -8.75 -3.16
CA SER A 41 7.32 -8.42 -1.75
C SER A 41 8.61 -8.01 -1.03
N ALA A 42 9.75 -8.64 -1.35
CA ALA A 42 11.03 -8.27 -0.76
C ALA A 42 11.46 -6.85 -1.16
N TRP A 43 11.30 -6.48 -2.44
CA TRP A 43 11.55 -5.13 -2.91
C TRP A 43 10.64 -4.10 -2.22
N LYS A 44 9.33 -4.37 -2.16
CA LYS A 44 8.35 -3.53 -1.46
C LYS A 44 8.69 -3.40 0.04
N CYS A 45 9.10 -4.49 0.70
CA CYS A 45 9.52 -4.48 2.10
C CYS A 45 10.74 -3.59 2.35
N VAL A 46 11.77 -3.67 1.50
CA VAL A 46 12.97 -2.82 1.60
C VAL A 46 12.60 -1.35 1.43
N TYR A 47 11.72 -1.06 0.46
CA TYR A 47 11.19 0.28 0.29
C TYR A 47 10.46 0.77 1.55
N PHE A 48 9.41 0.08 2.00
CA PHE A 48 8.59 0.55 3.13
C PHE A 48 9.41 0.70 4.41
N LEU A 49 10.35 -0.22 4.68
CA LEU A 49 11.22 -0.12 5.84
C LEU A 49 12.13 1.12 5.77
N SER A 50 12.74 1.37 4.61
CA SER A 50 13.60 2.54 4.44
C SER A 50 12.81 3.85 4.37
N ALA A 51 11.61 3.83 3.79
CA ALA A 51 10.65 4.94 3.80
C ALA A 51 10.26 5.30 5.24
N GLU A 52 9.92 4.31 6.06
CA GLU A 52 9.51 4.52 7.45
C GLU A 52 10.65 5.07 8.30
N ILE A 53 11.85 4.49 8.20
CA ILE A 53 13.04 5.02 8.88
C ILE A 53 13.31 6.47 8.45
N PHE A 54 13.17 6.77 7.15
CA PHE A 54 13.37 8.12 6.65
C PHE A 54 12.29 9.08 7.18
N ALA A 55 11.02 8.70 7.12
CA ALA A 55 9.90 9.49 7.60
C ALA A 55 10.03 9.81 9.10
N LEU A 56 10.37 8.82 9.92
CA LEU A 56 10.63 9.00 11.35
C LEU A 56 11.84 9.90 11.59
N SER A 57 12.98 9.66 10.92
CA SER A 57 14.18 10.50 11.11
C SER A 57 13.96 11.98 10.75
N VAL A 58 13.06 12.24 9.81
CA VAL A 58 12.73 13.60 9.36
C VAL A 58 11.68 14.26 10.24
N THR A 59 10.73 13.48 10.79
CA THR A 59 9.51 14.01 11.41
C THR A 59 9.52 13.91 12.93
N TYR A 60 10.23 12.94 13.52
CA TYR A 60 10.16 12.65 14.97
C TYR A 60 10.48 13.85 15.88
N ASP A 61 11.55 14.60 15.55
CA ASP A 61 11.96 15.79 16.33
C ASP A 61 11.16 17.06 15.98
N GLU A 62 10.18 16.97 15.09
CA GLU A 62 9.38 18.12 14.69
C GLU A 62 8.15 18.28 15.59
N PRO A 63 7.77 19.53 15.96
CA PRO A 63 6.71 19.77 16.93
C PRO A 63 5.33 19.28 16.45
N TRP A 64 5.14 19.15 15.14
CA TRP A 64 3.89 18.65 14.56
C TRP A 64 3.76 17.12 14.60
N PHE A 65 4.80 16.39 15.00
CA PHE A 65 4.70 14.96 15.21
C PHE A 65 3.81 14.62 16.41
N THR A 66 3.82 15.49 17.44
CA THR A 66 3.09 15.29 18.70
C THR A 66 1.90 16.22 18.88
N ASP A 67 1.89 17.41 18.27
CA ASP A 67 0.78 18.36 18.37
C ASP A 67 0.38 18.92 16.99
N THR A 68 -0.85 18.62 16.59
CA THR A 68 -1.42 18.99 15.29
C THR A 68 -1.56 20.48 15.07
N LYS A 69 -1.58 21.29 16.13
CA LYS A 69 -1.58 22.75 16.01
C LYS A 69 -0.39 23.23 15.16
N TYR A 70 0.73 22.53 15.25
CA TYR A 70 1.94 22.84 14.50
C TYR A 70 1.92 22.36 13.03
N PHE A 71 0.86 21.67 12.58
CA PHE A 71 0.58 21.56 11.15
C PHE A 71 0.32 22.94 10.54
N TRP A 72 -0.40 23.79 11.27
CA TRP A 72 -0.91 25.07 10.79
C TRP A 72 -0.05 26.25 11.22
N THR A 73 0.58 26.14 12.38
CA THR A 73 1.39 27.21 12.97
C THR A 73 2.85 26.77 13.13
N GLY A 74 3.79 27.69 13.03
CA GLY A 74 5.22 27.39 13.20
C GLY A 74 5.97 28.51 13.90
N PRO A 75 7.28 28.32 14.16
CA PRO A 75 8.10 29.35 14.79
C PRO A 75 8.07 30.68 14.02
N GLY A 76 8.02 31.78 14.77
CA GLY A 76 7.85 33.13 14.22
C GLY A 76 6.41 33.39 13.74
N ASN A 77 6.27 34.15 12.64
CA ASN A 77 4.96 34.47 12.04
C ASN A 77 4.52 33.45 10.97
N GLN A 78 5.07 32.22 10.99
CA GLN A 78 4.71 31.19 10.00
C GLN A 78 3.33 30.60 10.31
N ILE A 79 2.39 30.86 9.41
CA ILE A 79 1.03 30.33 9.45
C ILE A 79 0.75 29.78 8.06
N TRP A 80 0.11 28.62 7.97
CA TRP A 80 -0.31 28.06 6.69
C TRP A 80 -1.23 29.07 5.96
N PRO A 81 -1.05 29.31 4.65
CA PRO A 81 -0.18 28.59 3.72
C PRO A 81 1.28 29.05 3.67
N ASP A 82 1.66 30.15 4.31
CA ASP A 82 2.99 30.79 4.25
C ASP A 82 4.06 30.10 5.13
N GLN A 83 4.14 28.77 5.04
CA GLN A 83 5.10 27.97 5.78
C GLN A 83 6.30 27.60 4.92
N LYS A 84 7.50 27.65 5.53
CA LYS A 84 8.73 27.19 4.87
C LYS A 84 8.80 25.67 4.92
N ILE A 85 9.08 25.04 3.77
CA ILE A 85 9.35 23.60 3.69
C ILE A 85 10.84 23.34 3.94
N LYS A 86 11.14 22.59 5.01
CA LYS A 86 12.50 22.15 5.33
C LYS A 86 13.04 21.20 4.25
N LEU A 87 14.35 21.25 3.96
CA LEU A 87 14.97 20.42 2.92
C LEU A 87 14.73 18.91 3.15
N LYS A 88 14.82 18.46 4.40
CA LYS A 88 14.56 17.06 4.77
C LYS A 88 13.15 16.58 4.41
N LEU A 89 12.13 17.43 4.56
CA LEU A 89 10.76 17.13 4.14
C LEU A 89 10.62 17.07 2.61
N LYS A 90 11.35 17.92 1.88
CA LYS A 90 11.38 17.83 0.41
C LYS A 90 11.94 16.48 -0.03
N GLY A 91 13.02 16.03 0.61
CA GLY A 91 13.61 14.70 0.37
C GLY A 91 12.61 13.57 0.59
N LEU A 92 11.92 13.58 1.73
CA LEU A 92 10.87 12.59 2.05
C LEU A 92 9.77 12.58 0.97
N TYR A 93 9.33 13.75 0.52
CA TYR A 93 8.31 13.89 -0.51
C TYR A 93 8.76 13.38 -1.88
N MET A 94 10.00 13.67 -2.30
CA MET A 94 10.55 13.13 -3.55
C MET A 94 10.66 11.60 -3.48
N TYR A 95 11.05 11.08 -2.32
CA TYR A 95 11.15 9.64 -2.07
C TYR A 95 9.79 8.94 -2.16
N GLY A 96 8.77 9.49 -1.48
CA GLY A 96 7.38 9.02 -1.58
C GLY A 96 6.81 9.14 -2.99
N ALA A 97 6.89 10.31 -3.62
CA ALA A 97 6.37 10.55 -4.96
C ALA A 97 6.99 9.61 -6.01
N GLY A 98 8.29 9.34 -5.90
CA GLY A 98 9.00 8.41 -6.78
C GLY A 98 8.44 6.99 -6.70
N PHE A 99 8.21 6.49 -5.49
CA PHE A 99 7.60 5.18 -5.30
C PHE A 99 6.17 5.09 -5.78
N TYR A 100 5.29 6.02 -5.39
CA TYR A 100 3.90 5.96 -5.81
C TYR A 100 3.75 6.12 -7.33
N SER A 101 4.63 6.89 -7.99
CA SER A 101 4.71 6.96 -9.45
C SER A 101 5.17 5.62 -10.05
N TYR A 102 6.22 5.03 -9.49
CA TYR A 102 6.68 3.69 -9.87
C TYR A 102 5.58 2.64 -9.70
N SER A 103 4.86 2.63 -8.57
CA SER A 103 3.78 1.67 -8.28
C SER A 103 2.63 1.76 -9.27
N ILE A 104 2.27 2.96 -9.76
CA ILE A 104 1.26 3.11 -10.81
C ILE A 104 1.73 2.43 -12.09
N LEU A 105 2.98 2.67 -12.51
CA LEU A 105 3.56 2.02 -13.69
C LEU A 105 3.68 0.51 -13.50
N ALA A 106 4.09 0.06 -12.29
CA ALA A 106 4.10 -1.34 -11.87
C ALA A 106 2.74 -1.98 -12.06
N LEU A 107 1.68 -1.39 -11.52
CA LEU A 107 0.32 -1.91 -11.66
C LEU A 107 -0.17 -1.97 -13.11
N ILE A 108 0.21 -1.01 -13.96
CA ILE A 108 -0.24 -0.99 -15.36
C ILE A 108 0.51 -2.05 -16.20
N PHE A 109 1.82 -2.20 -16.00
CA PHE A 109 2.67 -2.94 -16.94
C PHE A 109 3.25 -4.26 -16.41
N TRP A 110 3.41 -4.40 -15.09
CA TRP A 110 4.23 -5.47 -14.50
C TRP A 110 3.51 -6.31 -13.44
N GLU A 111 2.62 -5.73 -12.64
CA GLU A 111 1.92 -6.43 -11.57
C GLU A 111 0.68 -7.14 -12.12
N THR A 112 0.47 -8.38 -11.72
CA THR A 112 -0.68 -9.18 -12.15
C THR A 112 -1.97 -8.55 -11.67
N ARG A 113 -2.96 -8.45 -12.58
CA ARG A 113 -4.25 -7.83 -12.30
C ARG A 113 -5.07 -8.74 -11.37
N ARG A 114 -5.25 -8.32 -10.12
CA ARG A 114 -6.12 -8.99 -9.12
C ARG A 114 -7.52 -8.39 -9.10
N SER A 115 -8.44 -9.07 -8.43
CA SER A 115 -9.84 -8.62 -8.24
C SER A 115 -9.97 -7.22 -7.62
N ASP A 116 -9.00 -6.80 -6.79
CA ASP A 116 -8.96 -5.46 -6.19
C ASP A 116 -8.13 -4.43 -6.98
N PHE A 117 -7.76 -4.74 -8.23
CA PHE A 117 -6.93 -3.87 -9.07
C PHE A 117 -7.44 -2.42 -9.15
N GLY A 118 -8.74 -2.23 -9.39
CA GLY A 118 -9.32 -0.89 -9.51
C GLY A 118 -9.17 -0.07 -8.22
N ILE A 119 -9.39 -0.71 -7.07
CA ILE A 119 -9.30 -0.09 -5.75
C ILE A 119 -7.83 0.25 -5.43
N SER A 120 -6.91 -0.67 -5.74
CA SER A 120 -5.46 -0.44 -5.60
C SER A 120 -4.98 0.71 -6.48
N MET A 121 -5.37 0.73 -7.77
CA MET A 121 -5.02 1.82 -8.69
C MET A 121 -5.56 3.17 -8.19
N THR A 122 -6.83 3.23 -7.77
CA THR A 122 -7.43 4.45 -7.19
C THR A 122 -6.64 4.93 -5.98
N HIS A 123 -6.20 4.04 -5.11
CA HIS A 123 -5.36 4.38 -3.97
C HIS A 123 -4.03 4.98 -4.40
N HIS A 124 -3.29 4.35 -5.31
CA HIS A 124 -1.98 4.89 -5.73
C HIS A 124 -2.10 6.25 -6.42
N VAL A 125 -3.13 6.45 -7.25
CA VAL A 125 -3.43 7.75 -7.86
C VAL A 125 -3.80 8.78 -6.79
N ALA A 126 -4.67 8.45 -5.83
CA ALA A 126 -5.06 9.34 -4.74
C ALA A 126 -3.86 9.70 -3.84
N SER A 127 -2.99 8.74 -3.51
CA SER A 127 -1.78 8.94 -2.72
C SER A 127 -0.77 9.82 -3.44
N LEU A 128 -0.53 9.60 -4.74
CA LEU A 128 0.34 10.47 -5.54
C LEU A 128 -0.23 11.89 -5.64
N ALA A 129 -1.55 12.02 -5.86
CA ALA A 129 -2.22 13.31 -5.86
C ALA A 129 -2.11 14.01 -4.50
N LEU A 130 -2.27 13.29 -3.39
CA LEU A 130 -2.06 13.82 -2.04
C LEU A 130 -0.64 14.33 -1.84
N ILE A 131 0.39 13.58 -2.25
CA ILE A 131 1.79 13.99 -2.14
C ILE A 131 2.05 15.26 -2.97
N VAL A 132 1.63 15.29 -4.24
CA VAL A 132 1.86 16.43 -5.13
C VAL A 132 1.10 17.67 -4.66
N LEU A 133 -0.20 17.54 -4.39
CA LEU A 133 -1.04 18.68 -3.99
C LEU A 133 -0.70 19.18 -2.59
N SER A 134 -0.35 18.30 -1.64
CA SER A 134 0.13 18.76 -0.33
C SER A 134 1.46 19.49 -0.41
N TYR A 135 2.32 19.17 -1.38
CA TYR A 135 3.53 19.93 -1.64
C TYR A 135 3.22 21.34 -2.18
N ILE A 136 2.35 21.42 -3.20
CA ILE A 136 1.96 22.69 -3.85
C ILE A 136 1.22 23.59 -2.86
N PHE A 137 0.23 23.04 -2.14
CA PHE A 137 -0.61 23.77 -1.19
C PHE A 137 -0.04 23.84 0.22
N ARG A 138 1.24 23.49 0.42
CA ARG A 138 1.97 23.66 1.69
C ARG A 138 1.43 22.84 2.88
N PHE A 139 0.72 21.74 2.63
CA PHE A 139 0.31 20.75 3.65
C PHE A 139 1.42 19.74 3.99
N VAL A 140 2.69 20.07 3.75
CA VAL A 140 3.82 19.12 3.83
C VAL A 140 4.01 18.53 5.22
N ARG A 141 3.71 19.31 6.27
CA ARG A 141 3.77 18.82 7.66
C ARG A 141 2.74 17.73 7.91
N VAL A 142 1.50 17.95 7.45
CA VAL A 142 0.42 16.95 7.52
C VAL A 142 0.81 15.70 6.74
N GLY A 143 1.21 15.86 5.48
CA GLY A 143 1.51 14.71 4.62
C GLY A 143 2.73 13.92 5.08
N SER A 144 3.71 14.53 5.77
CA SER A 144 4.81 13.77 6.41
C SER A 144 4.32 12.77 7.46
N VAL A 145 3.31 13.15 8.25
CA VAL A 145 2.68 12.26 9.22
C VAL A 145 1.81 11.22 8.52
N VAL A 146 1.07 11.61 7.47
CA VAL A 146 0.29 10.65 6.67
C VAL A 146 1.17 9.55 6.08
N LEU A 147 2.33 9.91 5.51
CA LEU A 147 3.29 8.95 4.96
C LEU A 147 3.78 7.97 6.05
N ALA A 148 4.23 8.48 7.19
CA ALA A 148 4.70 7.64 8.31
C ALA A 148 3.61 6.67 8.82
N LEU A 149 2.37 7.14 8.98
CA LEU A 149 1.27 6.28 9.44
C LEU A 149 0.92 5.16 8.47
N HIS A 150 1.03 5.41 7.16
CA HIS A 150 0.68 4.43 6.15
C HIS A 150 1.83 3.46 5.90
N ASP A 151 3.04 3.95 5.64
CA ASP A 151 4.16 3.09 5.23
C ASP A 151 4.59 2.11 6.34
N ALA A 152 4.46 2.50 7.62
CA ALA A 152 4.75 1.63 8.77
C ALA A 152 4.01 0.29 8.75
N THR A 153 2.74 0.27 8.35
CA THR A 153 1.92 -0.97 8.38
C THR A 153 2.34 -1.92 7.28
N ASP A 154 2.80 -1.39 6.15
CA ASP A 154 3.08 -2.18 4.94
C ASP A 154 4.37 -2.98 5.07
N VAL A 155 5.28 -2.57 5.98
CA VAL A 155 6.41 -3.41 6.39
C VAL A 155 5.94 -4.77 6.90
N PHE A 156 4.95 -4.81 7.80
CA PHE A 156 4.42 -6.07 8.34
C PHE A 156 3.69 -6.89 7.28
N LEU A 157 2.97 -6.22 6.36
CA LEU A 157 2.30 -6.88 5.24
C LEU A 157 3.29 -7.62 4.34
N GLU A 158 4.37 -6.94 3.93
CA GLU A 158 5.34 -7.54 3.01
C GLU A 158 6.17 -8.64 3.69
N ILE A 159 6.49 -8.52 4.99
CA ILE A 159 7.06 -9.61 5.79
C ILE A 159 6.12 -10.81 5.81
N GLY A 160 4.81 -10.61 6.02
CA GLY A 160 3.82 -11.68 6.01
C GLY A 160 3.73 -12.40 4.68
N LYS A 161 3.70 -11.65 3.57
CA LYS A 161 3.70 -12.21 2.20
C LYS A 161 4.97 -13.02 1.92
N MET A 162 6.16 -12.46 2.21
CA MET A 162 7.43 -13.18 2.07
C MET A 162 7.42 -14.49 2.86
N SER A 163 6.98 -14.45 4.11
CA SER A 163 6.89 -15.64 4.98
C SER A 163 5.96 -16.71 4.40
N LYS A 164 4.81 -16.29 3.85
CA LYS A 164 3.85 -17.18 3.19
C LYS A 164 4.46 -17.84 1.96
N TYR A 165 5.15 -17.09 1.10
CA TYR A 165 5.81 -17.65 -0.10
C TYR A 165 7.00 -18.55 0.22
N SER A 166 7.68 -18.34 1.36
CA SER A 166 8.72 -19.23 1.87
C SER A 166 8.20 -20.47 2.59
N GLY A 167 6.88 -20.60 2.80
CA GLY A 167 6.28 -21.72 3.53
C GLY A 167 6.45 -21.66 5.06
N VAL A 168 6.85 -20.52 5.61
CA VAL A 168 7.03 -20.32 7.06
C VAL A 168 5.72 -19.83 7.68
N GLU A 169 4.75 -20.75 7.82
CA GLU A 169 3.37 -20.44 8.23
C GLU A 169 3.26 -19.72 9.58
N THR A 170 4.12 -20.06 10.54
CA THR A 170 4.13 -19.42 11.87
C THR A 170 4.52 -17.95 11.80
N MET A 171 5.56 -17.63 11.03
CA MET A 171 6.01 -16.25 10.81
C MET A 171 4.98 -15.46 9.99
N ALA A 172 4.37 -16.09 8.98
CA ALA A 172 3.30 -15.49 8.19
C ALA A 172 2.09 -15.14 9.07
N SER A 173 1.68 -16.05 9.96
CA SER A 173 0.58 -15.85 10.91
C SER A 173 0.87 -14.72 11.88
N PHE A 174 2.07 -14.70 12.46
CA PHE A 174 2.48 -13.66 13.40
C PHE A 174 2.56 -12.28 12.73
N ALA A 175 3.18 -12.19 11.55
CA ALA A 175 3.27 -10.96 10.78
C ALA A 175 1.89 -10.45 10.35
N PHE A 176 0.96 -11.35 9.97
CA PHE A 176 -0.41 -10.98 9.65
C PHE A 176 -1.15 -10.38 10.84
N VAL A 177 -1.01 -10.95 12.05
CA VAL A 177 -1.62 -10.37 13.26
C VAL A 177 -1.04 -8.98 13.56
N LEU A 178 0.29 -8.81 13.48
CA LEU A 178 0.93 -7.51 13.64
C LEU A 178 0.48 -6.49 12.58
N PHE A 179 0.30 -6.93 11.34
CA PHE A 179 -0.22 -6.11 10.27
C PHE A 179 -1.64 -5.62 10.58
N VAL A 180 -2.57 -6.50 10.98
CA VAL A 180 -3.95 -6.08 11.30
C VAL A 180 -3.99 -5.14 12.50
N LEU A 181 -3.20 -5.41 13.55
CA LEU A 181 -3.12 -4.55 14.73
C LEU A 181 -2.56 -3.17 14.40
N SER A 182 -1.41 -3.11 13.72
CA SER A 182 -0.78 -1.84 13.31
C SER A 182 -1.67 -1.07 12.35
N PHE A 183 -2.30 -1.72 11.38
CA PHE A 183 -3.26 -1.10 10.45
C PHE A 183 -4.44 -0.46 11.17
N THR A 184 -5.00 -1.18 12.15
CA THR A 184 -6.11 -0.66 12.95
C THR A 184 -5.70 0.57 13.75
N ILE A 185 -4.55 0.52 14.43
CA ILE A 185 -4.07 1.63 15.25
C ILE A 185 -3.71 2.84 14.40
N LEU A 186 -2.90 2.66 13.35
CA LEU A 186 -2.32 3.78 12.59
C LEU A 186 -3.31 4.37 11.58
N ARG A 187 -4.01 3.52 10.81
CA ARG A 187 -4.84 3.98 9.68
C ARG A 187 -6.33 4.13 10.01
N VAL A 188 -6.85 3.36 10.96
CA VAL A 188 -8.28 3.40 11.34
C VAL A 188 -8.52 4.27 12.58
N ILE A 189 -7.54 4.41 13.47
CA ILE A 189 -7.66 5.24 14.67
C ILE A 189 -6.86 6.53 14.51
N TYR A 190 -5.53 6.46 14.46
CA TYR A 190 -4.69 7.66 14.50
C TYR A 190 -4.95 8.58 13.29
N PHE A 191 -4.95 8.03 12.08
CA PHE A 191 -5.17 8.82 10.87
C PHE A 191 -6.47 9.67 10.89
N PRO A 192 -7.68 9.12 11.13
CA PRO A 192 -8.89 9.95 11.15
C PRO A 192 -9.00 10.85 12.40
N PHE A 193 -8.71 10.34 13.60
CA PHE A 193 -8.96 11.10 14.83
C PHE A 193 -7.90 12.16 15.12
N TRP A 194 -6.69 11.99 14.59
CA TRP A 194 -5.59 12.93 14.76
C TRP A 194 -5.42 13.80 13.50
N VAL A 195 -5.09 13.18 12.35
CA VAL A 195 -4.76 13.93 11.14
C VAL A 195 -6.00 14.55 10.51
N LEU A 196 -7.00 13.74 10.18
CA LEU A 196 -8.20 14.20 9.47
C LEU A 196 -9.02 15.19 10.31
N ARG A 197 -9.09 14.97 11.64
CA ARG A 197 -9.67 15.95 12.58
C ARG A 197 -8.99 17.31 12.47
N SER A 198 -7.65 17.34 12.46
CA SER A 198 -6.92 18.60 12.37
C SER A 198 -7.13 19.29 11.02
N THR A 199 -7.05 18.55 9.92
CA THR A 199 -7.27 19.09 8.56
C THR A 199 -8.71 19.49 8.31
N SER A 200 -9.69 19.00 9.08
CA SER A 200 -11.10 19.39 8.96
C SER A 200 -11.48 20.56 9.86
N TYR A 201 -11.01 20.58 11.11
CA TYR A 201 -11.47 21.54 12.12
C TYR A 201 -10.44 22.61 12.49
N GLU A 202 -9.17 22.22 12.71
CA GLU A 202 -8.15 23.16 13.19
C GLU A 202 -7.69 24.13 12.10
N VAL A 203 -7.63 23.66 10.85
CA VAL A 203 -7.32 24.54 9.71
C VAL A 203 -8.41 25.59 9.49
N VAL A 204 -9.69 25.27 9.70
CA VAL A 204 -10.81 26.21 9.53
C VAL A 204 -10.71 27.34 10.55
N ASN A 205 -10.35 27.02 11.78
CA ASN A 205 -10.11 28.04 12.81
C ASN A 205 -8.92 28.95 12.44
N THR A 206 -7.87 28.38 11.85
CA THR A 206 -6.71 29.14 11.36
C THR A 206 -7.08 30.06 10.19
N LEU A 207 -7.88 29.57 9.25
CA LEU A 207 -8.36 30.32 8.08
C LEU A 207 -9.24 31.52 8.46
N LYS A 208 -10.14 31.35 9.46
CA LYS A 208 -11.05 32.41 9.92
C LYS A 208 -10.33 33.58 10.60
N LEU A 209 -9.16 33.35 11.19
CA LEU A 209 -8.42 34.36 11.95
C LEU A 209 -7.71 35.42 11.07
N LYS A 210 -7.54 35.17 9.76
CA LYS A 210 -6.58 35.93 8.93
C LYS A 210 -7.15 36.43 7.59
N GLU A 211 -8.47 36.42 7.40
CA GLU A 211 -9.15 36.85 6.16
C GLU A 211 -8.73 36.12 4.85
N HIS A 212 -7.79 35.16 4.88
CA HIS A 212 -7.40 34.28 3.76
C HIS A 212 -8.45 33.22 3.37
N TRP A 213 -9.71 33.41 3.77
CA TRP A 213 -10.74 32.38 3.68
C TRP A 213 -11.14 32.05 2.23
N VAL A 214 -11.10 33.04 1.34
CA VAL A 214 -11.53 32.90 -0.06
C VAL A 214 -10.53 32.09 -0.89
N ASP A 215 -9.22 32.32 -0.73
CA ASP A 215 -8.20 31.59 -1.50
C ASP A 215 -7.88 30.21 -0.90
N GLY A 216 -7.97 30.07 0.44
CA GLY A 216 -7.65 28.83 1.13
C GLY A 216 -8.76 27.76 1.09
N SER A 217 -10.00 28.13 0.77
CA SER A 217 -11.14 27.22 0.81
C SER A 217 -11.04 26.09 -0.22
N ILE A 218 -10.60 26.39 -1.44
CA ILE A 218 -10.48 25.36 -2.49
C ILE A 218 -9.40 24.32 -2.16
N TYR A 219 -8.25 24.76 -1.65
CA TYR A 219 -7.16 23.87 -1.24
C TYR A 219 -7.60 22.96 -0.09
N TYR A 220 -8.33 23.53 0.88
CA TYR A 220 -8.94 22.81 1.98
C TYR A 220 -9.88 21.69 1.51
N TYR A 221 -10.83 21.98 0.61
CA TYR A 221 -11.81 20.99 0.16
C TYR A 221 -11.18 19.88 -0.66
N VAL A 222 -10.28 20.22 -1.59
CA VAL A 222 -9.58 19.23 -2.42
C VAL A 222 -8.75 18.28 -1.56
N PHE A 223 -7.94 18.83 -0.64
CA PHE A 223 -7.07 18.02 0.20
C PHE A 223 -7.86 17.11 1.16
N ASN A 224 -8.88 17.63 1.84
CA ASN A 224 -9.70 16.80 2.74
C ASN A 224 -10.51 15.75 1.99
N THR A 225 -11.01 16.04 0.78
CA THR A 225 -11.71 15.04 -0.04
C THR A 225 -10.79 13.86 -0.37
N LEU A 226 -9.54 14.13 -0.73
CA LEU A 226 -8.56 13.08 -1.00
C LEU A 226 -8.19 12.28 0.26
N LEU A 227 -8.05 12.93 1.42
CA LEU A 227 -7.81 12.22 2.69
C LEU A 227 -9.01 11.35 3.12
N ILE A 228 -10.23 11.82 2.89
CA ILE A 228 -11.46 11.03 3.13
C ILE A 228 -11.52 9.85 2.17
N CYS A 229 -11.20 10.05 0.88
CA CYS A 229 -11.09 8.97 -0.09
C CYS A 229 -10.10 7.91 0.40
N LEU A 230 -8.92 8.33 0.88
CA LEU A 230 -7.91 7.44 1.45
C LEU A 230 -8.45 6.67 2.67
N LEU A 231 -9.19 7.33 3.56
CA LEU A 231 -9.83 6.68 4.71
C LEU A 231 -10.85 5.62 4.28
N ILE A 232 -11.70 5.92 3.30
CA ILE A 232 -12.71 4.96 2.79
C ILE A 232 -12.03 3.70 2.27
N LEU A 233 -10.94 3.86 1.50
CA LEU A 233 -10.15 2.74 0.99
C LEU A 233 -9.51 1.95 2.15
N ASN A 234 -8.97 2.62 3.16
CA ASN A 234 -8.43 1.96 4.36
C ASN A 234 -9.51 1.15 5.10
N ILE A 235 -10.73 1.68 5.26
CA ILE A 235 -11.84 0.96 5.89
C ILE A 235 -12.25 -0.26 5.06
N TYR A 236 -12.27 -0.14 3.72
CA TYR A 236 -12.53 -1.27 2.82
C TYR A 236 -11.56 -2.42 3.08
N TRP A 237 -10.24 -2.16 3.05
CA TRP A 237 -9.25 -3.21 3.32
C TRP A 237 -9.29 -3.71 4.75
N TRP A 238 -9.57 -2.84 5.72
CA TRP A 238 -9.71 -3.24 7.12
C TRP A 238 -10.82 -4.27 7.32
N VAL A 239 -11.96 -4.09 6.67
CA VAL A 239 -13.05 -5.08 6.70
C VAL A 239 -12.62 -6.41 6.09
N LEU A 240 -11.88 -6.40 4.98
CA LEU A 240 -11.33 -7.63 4.37
C LEU A 240 -10.34 -8.34 5.32
N MET A 241 -9.44 -7.59 5.94
CA MET A 241 -8.49 -8.11 6.92
C MET A 241 -9.18 -8.73 8.13
N LEU A 242 -10.22 -8.10 8.67
CA LEU A 242 -10.98 -8.65 9.79
C LEU A 242 -11.69 -9.95 9.40
N ARG A 243 -12.22 -10.06 8.17
CA ARG A 243 -12.80 -11.29 7.65
C ARG A 243 -11.75 -12.41 7.57
N MET A 244 -10.58 -12.11 7.04
CA MET A 244 -9.45 -13.05 6.97
C MET A 244 -8.97 -13.47 8.37
N LEU A 245 -8.85 -12.53 9.31
CA LEU A 245 -8.47 -12.82 10.70
C LEU A 245 -9.51 -13.73 11.39
N ALA A 246 -10.80 -13.45 11.21
CA ALA A 246 -11.87 -14.30 11.73
C ALA A 246 -11.88 -15.70 11.10
N ALA A 247 -11.47 -15.84 9.83
CA ALA A 247 -11.29 -17.13 9.17
C ALA A 247 -10.07 -17.88 9.74
N GLN A 248 -8.94 -17.21 9.93
CA GLN A 248 -7.72 -17.79 10.50
C GLN A 248 -7.93 -18.29 11.93
N ILE A 249 -8.68 -17.54 12.76
CA ILE A 249 -9.03 -17.98 14.13
C ILE A 249 -9.88 -19.26 14.08
N ARG A 250 -10.86 -19.33 13.18
CA ARG A 250 -11.69 -20.54 12.96
C ARG A 250 -10.87 -21.73 12.46
N ALA A 251 -9.84 -21.48 11.66
CA ALA A 251 -8.92 -22.49 11.13
C ALA A 251 -7.77 -22.88 12.07
N ARG A 252 -7.85 -22.54 13.38
CA ARG A 252 -6.82 -22.79 14.40
C ARG A 252 -5.45 -22.21 14.04
N GLY A 253 -5.42 -21.02 13.44
CA GLY A 253 -4.20 -20.25 13.20
C GLY A 253 -3.58 -20.45 11.83
N LYS A 254 -4.11 -21.35 10.97
CA LYS A 254 -3.68 -21.44 9.57
C LYS A 254 -4.09 -20.19 8.80
N VAL A 255 -3.12 -19.52 8.18
CA VAL A 255 -3.37 -18.36 7.31
C VAL A 255 -4.21 -18.83 6.11
N SER A 256 -5.42 -18.28 5.98
CA SER A 256 -6.28 -18.59 4.83
C SER A 256 -5.69 -18.05 3.54
N GLU A 257 -6.19 -18.53 2.39
CA GLU A 257 -5.91 -17.87 1.12
C GLU A 257 -6.42 -16.42 1.15
N ASP A 258 -5.71 -15.55 0.42
CA ASP A 258 -6.09 -14.14 0.33
C ASP A 258 -7.38 -14.10 -0.50
N ILE A 259 -8.48 -13.62 0.07
CA ILE A 259 -9.77 -13.58 -0.63
C ILE A 259 -9.75 -12.74 -1.91
N ARG A 260 -8.67 -12.00 -2.16
CA ARG A 260 -8.44 -11.21 -3.36
C ARG A 260 -7.68 -11.96 -4.45
N SER A 261 -7.02 -13.07 -4.12
CA SER A 261 -6.24 -13.88 -5.05
C SER A 261 -7.05 -14.96 -5.78
N ASP A 262 -8.31 -15.23 -5.39
CA ASP A 262 -9.15 -16.27 -6.03
C ASP A 262 -9.42 -16.02 -7.53
N SER A 263 -9.21 -14.80 -8.05
CA SER A 263 -9.34 -14.50 -9.48
C SER A 263 -8.05 -14.76 -10.29
N GLU A 264 -6.97 -15.23 -9.66
CA GLU A 264 -5.71 -15.52 -10.35
C GLU A 264 -5.79 -16.80 -11.22
N ASP A 265 -6.66 -17.74 -10.89
CA ASP A 265 -6.77 -19.04 -11.58
C ASP A 265 -7.82 -19.07 -12.71
N GLU A 266 -8.77 -18.13 -12.75
CA GLU A 266 -9.83 -18.13 -13.78
C GLU A 266 -9.33 -17.68 -15.17
N ASN A 267 -8.22 -16.94 -15.25
CA ASN A 267 -7.68 -16.42 -16.52
C ASN A 267 -6.69 -17.39 -17.22
N GLU A 268 -6.30 -18.51 -16.59
CA GLU A 268 -5.43 -19.53 -17.22
C GLU A 268 -6.22 -20.66 -17.89
N HIS A 269 -7.55 -20.62 -17.84
CA HIS A 269 -8.43 -21.65 -18.42
C HIS A 269 -9.15 -21.26 -19.73
N GLU A 270 -8.90 -20.06 -20.26
CA GLU A 270 -9.54 -19.56 -21.50
C GLU A 270 -8.58 -19.28 -22.69
N GLU A 271 -7.35 -19.82 -22.69
CA GLU A 271 -6.49 -19.87 -23.90
C GLU A 271 -6.19 -21.29 -24.41
#